data_AF-A0A9E2LL34-F1
#
_entry.id   AF-A0A9E2LL34-F1
#
_cell.length_a   1.000
_cell.length_b   1.000
_cell.length_c   1.000
_cell.angle_alpha   90.00
_cell.angle_beta   90.00
_cell.angle_gamma   90.00
#
_symmetry.space_group_name_H-M   'P 1'
#
loop_
_entity.id
_entity.type
_entity.pdbx_description
1 polymer ?
#
loop_
_entity_poly.entity_id
_entity_poly.type
_entity_poly.pdbx_seq_one_letter_code
_entity_poly.pdbx_strand_id
1 'polypeptide(L)' 'MQILGGFLIAYGVFCLAGLLLQFPFLYHNPKSKIIIKMMGKLGYNILILVFGLAGLIIGILILA' A
#
# COMPACT_ATOMS: atom_id res chain seq x y z
N MET A 1 -8.30 -3.94 19.95
CA MET A 1 -8.24 -4.50 18.59
C MET A 1 -8.91 -3.61 17.53
N GLN A 2 -10.05 -2.97 17.82
CA GLN A 2 -10.78 -2.12 16.86
C GLN A 2 -9.99 -0.90 16.33
N ILE A 3 -9.19 -0.24 17.18
CA ILE A 3 -8.32 0.88 16.75
C ILE A 3 -7.26 0.39 15.77
N LEU A 4 -6.66 -0.78 16.01
CA LEU A 4 -5.63 -1.36 15.15
C LEU A 4 -6.21 -1.76 13.79
N GLY A 5 -7.39 -2.40 13.78
CA GLY A 5 -8.11 -2.74 12.54
C GLY A 5 -8.50 -1.50 11.73
N GLY A 6 -9.05 -0.47 12.39
CA GLY A 6 -9.36 0.81 11.74
C GLY A 6 -8.13 1.49 11.15
N PHE A 7 -7.00 1.48 11.86
CA PHE A 7 -5.74 2.03 11.37
C PHE A 7 -5.21 1.25 10.16
N LEU A 8 -5.33 -0.08 10.16
CA LEU A 8 -4.89 -0.95 9.07
C LEU A 8 -5.75 -0.76 7.80
N ILE A 9 -7.06 -0.62 7.97
CA ILE A 9 -7.99 -0.28 6.88
C ILE A 9 -7.64 1.09 6.29
N ALA A 10 -7.46 2.11 7.14
CA ALA A 10 -7.08 3.45 6.71
C ALA A 10 -5.75 3.43 5.93
N TYR A 11 -4.76 2.67 6.41
CA TYR A 11 -3.47 2.51 5.74
C TYR A 11 -3.57 1.75 4.42
N GLY A 12 -4.40 0.70 4.35
CA GLY A 12 -4.68 -0.05 3.12
C GLY A 12 -5.33 0.82 2.04
N VAL A 13 -6.32 1.62 2.43
CA VAL A 13 -6.96 2.61 1.55
C VAL A 13 -5.98 3.70 1.12
N PHE A 14 -5.11 4.16 2.02
CA PHE A 14 -4.08 5.15 1.70
C PHE A 14 -3.04 4.62 0.71
N CYS A 15 -2.64 3.35 0.82
CA CYS A 15 -1.77 2.68 -0.15
C CYS A 15 -2.43 2.55 -1.53
N LEU A 16 -3.71 2.18 -1.59
CA LEU A 16 -4.45 2.07 -2.85
C LEU A 16 -4.68 3.44 -3.51
N ALA A 17 -5.06 4.45 -2.72
CA ALA A 17 -5.17 5.83 -3.19
C ALA A 17 -3.81 6.38 -3.65
N GLY A 18 -2.75 6.05 -2.91
CA GLY A 18 -1.36 6.37 -3.25
C GLY A 18 -0.90 5.80 -4.59
N LEU A 19 -1.36 4.59 -4.92
CA LEU A 19 -1.12 3.94 -6.20
C LEU A 19 -1.94 4.57 -7.34
N LEU A 20 -3.21 4.87 -7.08
CA LEU A 20 -4.12 5.46 -8.08
C LEU A 20 -3.71 6.87 -8.48
N LEU A 21 -3.35 7.70 -7.49
CA LEU A 21 -2.85 9.07 -7.70
C LEU A 21 -1.36 9.13 -8.05
N GLN A 22 -0.67 7.98 -8.11
CA GLN A 22 0.79 7.89 -8.28
C GLN A 22 1.54 8.91 -7.41
N PHE A 23 1.17 9.01 -6.12
CA PHE A 23 1.69 10.06 -5.26
C PHE A 23 3.23 10.08 -5.28
N PRO A 24 3.88 11.23 -5.51
CA PRO A 24 5.34 11.31 -5.61
C PRO A 24 6.03 10.80 -4.33
N PHE A 25 5.35 10.78 -3.19
CA PHE A 25 5.89 10.20 -1.95
C PHE A 25 6.15 8.69 -2.04
N LEU A 26 5.29 7.94 -2.76
CA LEU A 26 5.47 6.51 -2.98
C LEU A 26 6.49 6.20 -4.08
N TYR A 27 6.63 7.06 -5.09
CA TYR A 27 7.45 6.76 -6.27
C TYR A 27 8.80 7.51 -6.34
N HIS A 28 8.94 8.63 -5.63
CA HIS A 28 10.11 9.50 -5.67
C HIS A 28 11.04 9.32 -4.46
N ASN A 29 10.66 8.52 -3.46
CA ASN A 29 11.53 8.21 -2.33
C ASN A 29 12.72 7.32 -2.78
N PRO A 30 13.95 7.49 -2.25
CA PRO A 30 15.11 6.73 -2.71
C PRO A 30 14.95 5.23 -2.45
N LYS A 31 14.25 4.84 -1.36
CA LYS A 31 13.90 3.44 -1.08
C LYS A 31 13.00 2.85 -2.17
N SER A 32 11.96 3.59 -2.56
CA SER A 32 11.04 3.17 -3.62
C SER A 32 11.72 3.10 -4.98
N LYS A 33 12.62 4.06 -5.30
CA LYS A 33 13.42 4.04 -6.52
C LYS A 33 14.26 2.77 -6.65
N ILE A 34 14.83 2.26 -5.56
CA ILE A 34 15.61 1.00 -5.58
C ILE A 34 14.71 -0.19 -5.93
N ILE A 35 13.54 -0.28 -5.31
CA ILE A 35 12.58 -1.37 -5.55
C ILE A 35 12.02 -1.29 -6.98
N ILE A 36 11.68 -0.09 -7.45
CA ILE A 36 11.25 0.17 -8.83
C ILE A 36 12.37 -0.18 -9.81
N LYS A 37 13.64 0.04 -9.47
CA LYS A 37 14.79 -0.30 -10.32
C LYS A 37 15.04 -1.81 -10.39
N MET A 38 14.71 -2.56 -9.33
CA MET A 38 14.84 -4.03 -9.30
C MET A 38 13.68 -4.76 -9.98
N MET A 39 12.42 -4.31 -9.81
CA MET A 39 11.22 -5.00 -10.31
C MET A 39 10.53 -4.30 -11.50
N GLY A 40 10.91 -3.08 -11.82
CA GLY A 40 10.20 -2.24 -12.79
C GLY A 40 8.98 -1.52 -12.16
N LYS A 41 8.55 -0.43 -12.83
CA LYS A 41 7.43 0.42 -12.37
C LYS A 41 6.11 -0.36 -12.25
N LEU A 42 5.87 -1.29 -13.18
CA LEU A 42 4.70 -2.19 -13.16
C LEU A 42 4.72 -3.14 -11.96
N GLY A 43 5.88 -3.76 -11.67
CA GLY A 43 6.04 -4.66 -10.52
C GLY A 43 5.84 -3.93 -9.19
N TYR A 44 6.37 -2.71 -9.06
CA TYR A 44 6.17 -1.90 -7.87
C TYR A 44 4.70 -1.50 -7.65
N ASN A 45 3.97 -1.17 -8.73
CA ASN A 45 2.52 -0.95 -8.64
C ASN A 45 1.79 -2.20 -8.15
N ILE A 46 2.07 -3.37 -8.72
CA ILE A 46 1.43 -4.62 -8.30
C ILE A 46 1.74 -4.90 -6.82
N LEU A 47 2.96 -4.64 -6.36
CA LEU A 47 3.35 -4.85 -4.97
C LEU A 47 2.55 -3.95 -4.02
N ILE A 48 2.42 -2.65 -4.31
CA ILE A 48 1.60 -1.73 -3.50
C ILE A 48 0.12 -2.14 -3.55
N LEU A 49 -0.37 -2.60 -4.69
CA LEU A 49 -1.75 -3.03 -4.86
C LEU A 49 -2.05 -4.24 -3.97
N VAL A 50 -1.17 -5.25 -3.99
CA VAL A 50 -1.27 -6.44 -3.13
C VAL A 50 -1.15 -6.05 -1.65
N PHE A 51 -0.24 -5.13 -1.31
CA PHE A 51 -0.09 -4.65 0.07
C PHE A 51 -1.32 -3.89 0.58
N GLY A 52 -1.92 -3.06 -0.27
CA GLY A 52 -3.14 -2.32 0.03
C GLY A 52 -4.35 -3.24 0.20
N LEU A 53 -4.51 -4.23 -0.69
CA LEU A 53 -5.55 -5.25 -0.57
C LEU A 53 -5.36 -6.14 0.66
N ALA A 54 -4.13 -6.59 0.93
CA ALA A 54 -3.84 -7.38 2.12
C ALA A 54 -4.12 -6.59 3.41
N GLY A 55 -3.75 -5.31 3.47
CA GLY A 55 -4.06 -4.43 4.60
C GLY A 55 -5.56 -4.24 4.81
N LEU A 56 -6.34 -4.13 3.73
CA LEU A 56 -7.81 -4.07 3.78
C LEU A 56 -8.42 -5.38 4.30
N ILE A 57 -8.02 -6.52 3.72
CA ILE A 57 -8.57 -7.84 4.08
C ILE A 57 -8.23 -8.18 5.53
N ILE A 58 -6.97 -8.00 5.94
CA ILE A 58 -6.52 -8.25 7.31
C ILE A 58 -7.17 -7.26 8.28
N GLY A 59 -7.31 -5.99 7.88
CA GLY A 59 -7.95 -4.96 8.70
C GLY A 59 -9.43 -5.26 8.95
N ILE A 60 -10.15 -5.73 7.93
CA ILE A 60 -11.54 -6.19 8.06
C ILE A 60 -11.61 -7.43 8.95
N LEU A 61 -10.71 -8.40 8.77
CA LEU A 61 -10.67 -9.63 9.57
C LEU A 61 -10.37 -9.38 11.05
N ILE A 62 -9.58 -8.36 11.38
CA ILE A 62 -9.25 -7.98 12.76
C ILE A 62 -10.40 -7.17 13.41
N LEU A 63 -11.23 -6.52 12.60
CA LEU A 63 -12.31 -5.65 13.05
C LEU A 63 -13.66 -6.38 13.14
N ALA A 64 -13.85 -7.43 12.33
CA ALA A 64 -14.97 -8.38 12.38
C ALA A 64 -14.85 -9.34 13.57
#